data_AF-A0A7K4K2Y8-F1
#
_entry.id   AF-A0A7K4K2Y8-F1
#
_cell.length_a   1.000
_cell.length_b   1.000
_cell.length_c   1.000
_cell.angle_alpha   90.00
_cell.angle_beta   90.00
_cell.angle_gamma   90.00
#
_symmetry.space_group_name_H-M   'P 1'
#
loop_
_entity.id
_entity.type
_entity.pdbx_description
1 polymer ?
#
loop_
_entity_poly.entity_id
_entity_poly.type
_entity_poly.pdbx_seq_one_letter_code
_entity_poly.pdbx_strand_id
1 'polypeptide(L)'
;RAATSLRRQLTCAHFGGLQRLKAAVHYTVGCLCQDVAEEQELQFSKQTIAAISEITFRQCGTELCVNFPFSCRHAKRSTVTLDDVKLLARRSSSLVR
;
A
#
# COMPACT_ATOMS: atom_id res chain seq x y z
N ARG A 1 -2.38 6.31 37.48
CA ARG A 1 -3.21 5.27 36.83
C ARG A 1 -4.10 5.78 35.68
N ALA A 2 -4.03 7.06 35.27
CA ALA A 2 -4.83 7.60 34.14
C ALA A 2 -4.10 7.57 32.76
N ALA A 3 -2.76 7.68 32.74
CA ALA A 3 -1.97 7.76 31.49
C ALA A 3 -1.95 6.44 30.67
N THR A 4 -2.20 5.29 31.30
CA THR A 4 -2.24 3.98 30.62
C THR A 4 -3.54 3.74 29.84
N SER A 5 -4.62 4.45 30.15
CA SER A 5 -5.94 4.28 29.50
C SER A 5 -6.01 5.02 28.15
N LEU A 6 -5.51 6.25 28.08
CA LEU A 6 -5.45 7.04 26.84
C LEU A 6 -4.53 6.41 25.77
N ARG A 7 -3.44 5.75 26.19
CA ARG A 7 -2.53 5.05 25.27
C ARG A 7 -3.19 3.86 24.58
N ARG A 8 -4.18 3.21 25.22
CA ARG A 8 -4.95 2.10 24.64
C ARG A 8 -6.11 2.57 23.74
N GLN A 9 -6.74 3.71 24.07
CA GLN A 9 -7.80 4.28 23.23
C GLN A 9 -7.27 4.82 21.89
N LEU A 10 -6.11 5.48 21.90
CA LEU A 10 -5.45 5.93 20.66
C LEU A 10 -5.02 4.77 19.75
N THR A 11 -4.67 3.60 20.31
CA THR A 11 -4.38 2.40 19.50
C THR A 11 -5.62 1.78 18.86
N CYS A 12 -6.81 1.85 19.49
CA CYS A 12 -8.03 1.24 18.94
C CYS A 12 -8.57 1.97 17.70
N ALA A 13 -8.58 3.31 17.70
CA ALA A 13 -9.04 4.10 16.55
C ALA A 13 -8.06 4.00 15.35
N HIS A 14 -6.75 3.99 15.65
CA HIS A 14 -5.72 3.81 14.63
C HIS A 14 -5.76 2.41 14.01
N PHE A 15 -6.04 1.39 14.83
CA PHE A 15 -6.14 -0.01 14.39
C PHE A 15 -7.41 -0.29 13.56
N GLY A 16 -8.56 0.30 13.94
CA GLY A 16 -9.82 0.14 13.19
C GLY A 16 -9.77 0.75 11.78
N GLY A 17 -9.14 1.92 11.62
CA GLY A 17 -8.92 2.52 10.30
C GLY A 17 -7.99 1.68 9.42
N LEU A 18 -6.93 1.13 10.02
CA LEU A 18 -5.95 0.32 9.30
C LEU A 18 -6.54 -1.00 8.79
N GLN A 19 -7.36 -1.68 9.59
CA GLN A 19 -8.05 -2.90 9.18
C GLN A 19 -9.03 -2.66 8.03
N ARG A 20 -9.77 -1.55 8.06
CA ARG A 20 -10.67 -1.16 6.96
C ARG A 20 -9.89 -0.96 5.65
N LEU A 21 -8.73 -0.30 5.72
CA LEU A 21 -7.88 -0.10 4.56
C LEU A 21 -7.30 -1.43 4.05
N LYS A 22 -6.84 -2.31 4.95
CA LYS A 22 -6.39 -3.67 4.58
C LYS A 22 -7.51 -4.46 3.89
N ALA A 23 -8.73 -4.41 4.40
CA ALA A 23 -9.88 -5.08 3.79
C ALA A 23 -10.20 -4.53 2.39
N ALA A 24 -10.15 -3.21 2.21
CA ALA A 24 -10.34 -2.58 0.89
C ALA A 24 -9.26 -2.98 -0.12
N VAL A 25 -7.99 -3.03 0.31
CA VAL A 25 -6.89 -3.54 -0.52
C VAL A 25 -7.09 -5.01 -0.86
N HIS A 26 -7.46 -5.84 0.12
CA HIS A 26 -7.71 -7.27 -0.10
C HIS A 26 -8.82 -7.52 -1.11
N TYR A 27 -9.93 -6.77 -1.02
CA TYR A 27 -11.02 -6.84 -2.00
C TYR A 27 -10.52 -6.51 -3.41
N THR A 28 -9.80 -5.40 -3.56
CA THR A 28 -9.28 -4.95 -4.86
C THR A 28 -8.29 -5.95 -5.45
N VAL A 29 -7.39 -6.48 -4.63
CA VAL A 29 -6.44 -7.53 -5.04
C VAL A 29 -7.18 -8.80 -5.46
N GLY A 30 -8.25 -9.18 -4.76
CA GLY A 30 -9.10 -10.29 -5.15
C GLY A 30 -9.70 -10.11 -6.55
N CYS A 31 -10.23 -8.92 -6.86
CA CYS A 31 -10.74 -8.60 -8.21
C CYS A 31 -9.64 -8.72 -9.27
N LEU A 32 -8.48 -8.11 -9.05
CA LEU A 32 -7.36 -8.17 -10.00
C LEU A 32 -6.83 -9.59 -10.19
N CYS A 33 -6.75 -10.38 -9.12
CA CYS A 33 -6.37 -11.79 -9.22
C CYS A 33 -7.40 -12.62 -9.98
N GLN A 34 -8.69 -12.28 -9.90
CA GLN A 34 -9.73 -12.95 -10.67
C GLN A 34 -9.57 -12.67 -12.18
N ASP A 35 -9.36 -11.41 -12.56
CA ASP A 35 -9.13 -11.03 -13.97
C ASP A 35 -7.92 -11.78 -14.55
N VAL A 36 -6.83 -11.85 -13.78
CA VAL A 36 -5.60 -12.57 -14.17
C VAL A 36 -5.79 -14.09 -14.21
N ALA A 37 -6.59 -14.64 -13.29
CA ALA A 37 -6.92 -16.07 -13.27
C ALA A 37 -7.71 -16.49 -14.50
N GLU A 38 -8.64 -15.65 -14.95
CA GLU A 38 -9.42 -15.88 -16.17
C GLU A 38 -8.54 -15.75 -17.43
N GLU A 39 -7.68 -14.74 -17.50
CA GLU A 39 -6.77 -14.54 -18.64
C GLU A 39 -5.76 -15.70 -18.81
N GLN A 40 -5.28 -16.26 -17.70
CA GLN A 40 -4.25 -17.30 -17.70
C GLN A 40 -4.78 -18.71 -17.44
N GLU A 41 -6.11 -18.89 -17.40
CA GLU A 41 -6.79 -20.17 -17.11
C GLU A 41 -6.27 -20.89 -15.86
N LEU A 42 -5.98 -20.12 -14.80
CA LEU A 42 -5.42 -20.62 -13.55
C LEU A 42 -6.31 -20.27 -12.36
N GLN A 43 -6.02 -20.85 -11.19
CA GLN A 43 -6.79 -20.62 -9.96
C GLN A 43 -5.87 -20.15 -8.85
N PHE A 44 -6.22 -19.03 -8.20
CA PHE A 44 -5.50 -18.55 -7.02
C PHE A 44 -6.11 -19.09 -5.74
N SER A 45 -5.27 -19.56 -4.82
CA SER A 45 -5.73 -19.92 -3.48
C SER A 45 -6.08 -18.66 -2.68
N LYS A 46 -7.00 -18.79 -1.70
CA LYS A 46 -7.34 -17.69 -0.78
C LYS A 46 -6.12 -17.17 -0.02
N GLN A 47 -5.20 -18.08 0.32
CA GLN A 47 -3.94 -17.75 0.99
C GLN A 47 -3.01 -16.94 0.08
N THR A 48 -2.95 -17.27 -1.22
CA THR A 48 -2.17 -16.51 -2.20
C THR A 48 -2.69 -15.09 -2.34
N ILE A 49 -4.00 -14.91 -2.48
CA ILE A 49 -4.64 -13.59 -2.57
C ILE A 49 -4.38 -12.76 -1.30
N ALA A 50 -4.49 -13.39 -0.12
CA ALA A 50 -4.18 -12.75 1.15
C ALA A 50 -2.70 -12.34 1.25
N ALA A 51 -1.78 -13.18 0.79
CA ALA A 51 -0.35 -12.89 0.78
C ALA A 51 -0.02 -11.72 -0.17
N ILE A 52 -0.57 -11.71 -1.38
CA ILE A 52 -0.42 -10.60 -2.34
C ILE A 52 -0.95 -9.32 -1.70
N SER A 53 -2.16 -9.35 -1.12
CA SER A 53 -2.74 -8.20 -0.43
C SER A 53 -1.85 -7.64 0.68
N GLU A 54 -1.23 -8.49 1.50
CA GLU A 54 -0.33 -8.03 2.58
C GLU A 54 0.99 -7.47 2.01
N ILE A 55 1.50 -8.01 0.90
CA ILE A 55 2.67 -7.48 0.20
C ILE A 55 2.36 -6.09 -0.37
N THR A 56 1.25 -5.95 -1.10
CA THR A 56 0.80 -4.67 -1.67
C THR A 56 0.59 -3.61 -0.59
N PHE A 57 -0.08 -3.98 0.51
CA PHE A 57 -0.30 -3.05 1.62
C PHE A 57 1.02 -2.56 2.24
N ARG A 58 2.00 -3.44 2.42
CA ARG A 58 3.34 -3.07 2.93
C ARG A 58 4.13 -2.23 1.94
N GLN A 59 4.05 -2.51 0.64
CA GLN A 59 4.68 -1.70 -0.41
C GLN A 59 4.17 -0.26 -0.40
N CYS A 60 2.86 -0.05 -0.21
CA CYS A 60 2.30 1.29 -0.07
C CYS A 60 2.90 2.04 1.14
N GLY A 61 3.09 1.36 2.27
CA GLY A 61 3.67 1.95 3.47
C GLY A 61 5.14 2.32 3.31
N THR A 62 5.99 1.37 2.89
CA THR A 62 7.44 1.56 2.85
C THR A 62 7.89 2.30 1.60
N GLU A 63 7.45 1.88 0.42
CA GLU A 63 8.02 2.37 -0.84
C GLU A 63 7.32 3.62 -1.36
N LEU A 64 6.00 3.76 -1.15
CA LEU A 64 5.28 4.93 -1.64
C LEU A 64 5.28 6.06 -0.60
N CYS A 65 4.75 5.75 0.60
CA CYS A 65 4.51 6.76 1.62
C CYS A 65 5.79 7.37 2.21
N VAL A 66 6.90 6.61 2.29
CA VAL A 66 8.18 7.14 2.80
C VAL A 66 9.00 7.83 1.71
N ASN A 67 9.07 7.26 0.50
CA ASN A 67 9.94 7.81 -0.55
C ASN A 67 9.37 9.10 -1.17
N PHE A 68 8.04 9.24 -1.32
CA PHE A 68 7.47 10.45 -1.92
C PHE A 68 7.76 11.73 -1.12
N PRO A 69 7.53 11.79 0.20
CA PRO A 69 7.88 12.97 1.00
C PRO A 69 9.37 13.32 0.94
N PHE A 70 10.24 12.31 0.86
CA PHE A 70 11.68 12.51 0.72
C PHE A 70 12.01 13.14 -0.63
N SER A 71 11.45 12.62 -1.74
CA SER A 71 11.61 13.17 -3.09
C SER A 71 11.11 14.62 -3.19
N CYS A 72 9.92 14.90 -2.65
CA CYS A 72 9.34 16.24 -2.68
C CYS A 72 10.23 17.24 -1.95
N ARG A 73 10.68 16.89 -0.74
CA ARG A 73 11.54 17.74 0.09
C ARG A 73 12.89 17.97 -0.56
N HIS A 74 13.46 16.95 -1.22
CA HIS A 74 14.69 17.11 -2.00
C HIS A 74 14.53 18.16 -3.11
N ALA A 75 13.37 18.19 -3.77
CA ALA A 75 13.01 19.20 -4.76
C ALA A 75 12.49 20.53 -4.16
N LYS A 76 12.62 20.75 -2.84
CA LYS A 76 12.11 21.93 -2.10
C LYS A 76 10.60 22.15 -2.25
N ARG A 77 9.84 21.09 -2.52
CA ARG A 77 8.38 21.08 -2.63
C ARG A 77 7.75 20.36 -1.43
N SER A 78 6.52 20.73 -1.08
CA SER A 78 5.71 20.07 -0.04
C SER A 78 4.59 19.19 -0.62
N THR A 79 4.33 19.30 -1.92
CA THR A 79 3.29 18.55 -2.64
C THR A 79 3.93 17.52 -3.57
N VAL A 80 3.40 16.29 -3.52
CA VAL A 80 3.80 15.17 -4.40
C VAL A 80 3.35 15.45 -5.83
N THR A 81 4.26 15.31 -6.78
CA THR A 81 4.03 15.52 -8.21
C THR A 81 4.32 14.26 -9.02
N LEU A 82 4.02 14.29 -10.31
CA LEU A 82 4.29 13.18 -11.22
C LEU A 82 5.78 12.82 -11.31
N ASP A 83 6.69 13.78 -11.18
CA ASP A 83 8.13 13.52 -11.19
C ASP A 83 8.57 12.66 -9.99
N ASP A 84 7.91 12.81 -8.84
CA ASP A 84 8.20 12.01 -7.65
C ASP A 84 7.77 10.54 -7.84
N VAL A 85 6.68 10.32 -8.60
CA VAL A 85 6.20 8.98 -9.00
C VAL A 85 7.13 8.35 -10.04
N LYS A 86 7.55 9.10 -11.05
CA LYS A 86 8.53 8.64 -12.05
C LYS A 86 9.87 8.29 -11.43
N LEU A 87 10.31 9.07 -10.44
CA LEU A 87 11.56 8.81 -9.72
C LEU A 87 11.52 7.46 -8.97
N LEU A 88 10.35 7.05 -8.45
CA LEU A 88 10.19 5.74 -7.82
C LEU A 88 10.36 4.60 -8.83
N ALA A 89 9.77 4.74 -10.02
CA ALA A 89 9.83 3.73 -11.07
C ALA A 89 11.23 3.62 -11.71
N ARG A 90 12.15 4.57 -11.48
CA ARG A 90 13.44 4.72 -12.19
C ARG A 90 14.30 3.47 -12.32
N ARG A 91 14.16 2.51 -11.40
CA ARG A 91 14.94 1.25 -11.38
C ARG A 91 14.41 0.21 -12.37
N SER A 92 13.21 0.41 -12.92
CA SER A 92 12.54 -0.52 -13.83
C SER A 92 12.10 0.23 -15.09
N SER A 93 12.85 0.07 -16.18
CA SER A 93 12.60 0.78 -17.44
C SER A 93 11.26 0.43 -18.11
N SER A 94 10.66 -0.71 -17.78
CA SER A 94 9.29 -1.05 -18.20
C SER A 94 8.21 -0.27 -17.46
N LEU A 95 8.47 0.13 -16.21
CA LEU A 95 7.52 0.82 -15.34
C LEU A 95 7.59 2.36 -15.46
N VAL A 96 8.70 2.90 -15.97
CA VAL A 96 8.90 4.36 -16.16
C VAL A 96 8.21 4.88 -17.43
N ARG A 97 7.90 3.98 -18.37
CA ARG A 97 7.43 4.34 -19.72
C ARG A 97 6.05 4.99 -19.72
#